data_AF-A0A0M9EDU8-F1
#
_entry.id   AF-A0A0M9EDU8-F1
#
_cell.length_a   1.000
_cell.length_b   1.000
_cell.length_c   1.000
_cell.angle_alpha   90.00
_cell.angle_beta   90.00
_cell.angle_gamma   90.00
#
_symmetry.space_group_name_H-M   'P 1'
#
loop_
_entity.id
_entity.type
_entity.pdbx_description
1 polymer ?
#
loop_
_entity_poly.entity_id
_entity_poly.type
_entity_poly.pdbx_seq_one_letter_code
_entity_poly.pdbx_strand_id
1 'polypeptide(L)'
;MIQIESKSDIYSQLKSEQIIKIEQIKKIIRLKIDMGQDLNKADFESYLNMEEIKDALWKAQCGKCCYCERERDTSELEIDHFRPISSVFEDDKHPGYWWMSYDWNNLFLICRSCKEQKKNKFPLLNDGIRAINPDDNLSDEKPFMINPADENPEDYIGFDWDSTKLCVKAVGLDKDGRGQKTIYELTAINNTFVIEERAKQLDDLNSIADLCKIAELKNSMPELIRCVKIIISFTKKTHQFSSFYKSFFKKNNLDKYIDSNVEKEFCDENHTQSSIKNEGVIMINNSIIQNSKIAYGENIDQSNLDYANDGLITELNKLNYELAKLDIEKNNRDAIDVQVENLKNYAKLDNKNSVLMKSTLEAIKNITQGALGSAMGAGLIEAFKRVGMMIV
;
A
#
# COMPACT_ATOMS: atom_id res chain seq x y z
N MET A 1 -8.30 3.46 0.26
CA MET A 1 -8.67 4.75 0.85
C MET A 1 -8.11 4.78 2.26
N ILE A 2 -7.38 5.84 2.61
CA ILE A 2 -6.72 5.93 3.92
C ILE A 2 -7.75 6.25 5.01
N GLN A 3 -7.71 5.56 6.15
CA GLN A 3 -8.44 5.98 7.34
C GLN A 3 -7.71 7.15 8.02
N ILE A 4 -8.43 8.23 8.35
CA ILE A 4 -7.88 9.41 9.02
C ILE A 4 -8.19 9.30 10.51
N GLU A 5 -7.16 9.12 11.34
CA GLU A 5 -7.32 8.78 12.78
C GLU A 5 -7.85 9.93 13.65
N SER A 6 -7.56 11.19 13.29
CA SER A 6 -8.24 12.35 13.88
C SER A 6 -7.93 13.63 13.10
N LYS A 7 -8.96 14.44 12.87
CA LYS A 7 -8.84 15.77 12.28
C LYS A 7 -8.76 16.90 13.31
N SER A 8 -8.96 16.62 14.61
CA SER A 8 -8.75 17.60 15.69
C SER A 8 -7.33 18.15 15.69
N ASP A 9 -6.38 17.30 15.28
CA ASP A 9 -4.96 17.64 15.18
C ASP A 9 -4.67 18.57 14.01
N ILE A 10 -5.59 18.71 13.05
CA ILE A 10 -5.44 19.63 11.92
C ILE A 10 -5.80 21.05 12.36
N TYR A 11 -6.82 21.20 13.21
CA TYR A 11 -7.19 22.50 13.79
C TYR A 11 -6.08 23.05 14.69
N SER A 12 -5.42 22.18 15.48
CA SER A 12 -4.32 22.57 16.37
C SER A 12 -3.04 22.96 15.62
N GLN A 13 -2.90 22.58 14.34
CA GLN A 13 -1.79 22.97 13.48
C GLN A 13 -1.93 24.39 12.92
N LEU A 14 -3.12 25.01 13.01
CA LEU A 14 -3.34 26.38 12.55
C LEU A 14 -3.02 27.42 13.63
N LYS A 15 -2.57 28.60 13.17
CA LYS A 15 -2.37 29.78 14.01
C LYS A 15 -3.69 30.50 14.30
N SER A 16 -3.76 31.26 15.39
CA SER A 16 -4.96 32.02 15.77
C SER A 16 -5.46 32.97 14.66
N GLU A 17 -4.56 33.59 13.89
CA GLU A 17 -4.91 34.49 12.79
C GLU A 17 -5.67 33.77 11.66
N GLN A 18 -5.27 32.55 11.36
CA GLN A 18 -5.91 31.69 10.35
C GLN A 18 -7.33 31.33 10.79
N ILE A 19 -7.48 30.90 12.05
CA ILE A 19 -8.78 30.59 12.65
C ILE A 19 -9.73 31.80 12.59
N ILE A 20 -9.24 32.99 12.97
CA ILE A 20 -10.04 34.23 12.92
C ILE A 20 -10.51 34.52 11.49
N LYS A 21 -9.64 34.32 10.49
CA LYS A 21 -9.98 34.56 9.08
C LYS A 21 -11.04 33.56 8.57
N ILE A 22 -10.98 32.28 8.96
CA ILE A 22 -12.04 31.30 8.67
C ILE A 22 -13.38 31.79 9.21
N GLU A 23 -13.42 32.20 10.47
CA GLU A 23 -14.65 32.63 11.13
C GLU A 23 -15.23 33.91 10.50
N GLN A 24 -14.37 34.84 10.06
CA GLN A 24 -14.78 36.02 9.30
C GLN A 24 -15.43 35.63 7.96
N ILE A 25 -14.86 34.68 7.23
CA ILE A 25 -15.41 34.24 5.94
C ILE A 25 -16.75 33.53 6.13
N LYS A 26 -16.87 32.63 7.11
CA LYS A 26 -18.14 31.99 7.47
C LYS A 26 -19.23 33.03 7.74
N LYS A 27 -18.90 34.12 8.45
CA LYS A 27 -19.82 35.22 8.71
C LYS A 27 -20.23 35.96 7.42
N ILE A 28 -19.30 36.21 6.51
CA ILE A 28 -19.59 36.86 5.20
C ILE A 28 -20.52 35.98 4.36
N ILE A 29 -20.23 34.68 4.27
CA ILE A 29 -21.06 33.72 3.53
C ILE A 29 -22.48 33.69 4.10
N ARG A 30 -22.62 33.62 5.43
CA ARG A 30 -23.91 33.65 6.10
C ARG A 30 -24.70 34.93 5.79
N LEU A 31 -24.05 36.10 5.83
CA LEU A 31 -24.70 37.37 5.49
C LEU A 31 -25.20 37.40 4.04
N LYS A 32 -24.44 36.85 3.08
CA LYS A 32 -24.88 36.76 1.69
C LYS A 32 -26.17 35.95 1.54
N ILE A 33 -26.22 34.81 2.23
CA ILE A 33 -27.39 33.92 2.20
C ILE A 33 -28.59 34.58 2.88
N ASP A 34 -28.39 35.21 4.04
CA ASP A 34 -29.45 35.94 4.75
C ASP A 34 -30.01 37.09 3.88
N MET A 35 -29.20 37.64 2.97
CA MET A 35 -29.59 38.63 1.97
C MET A 35 -30.22 38.04 0.69
N GLY A 36 -30.38 36.71 0.61
CA GLY A 36 -30.93 36.02 -0.55
C GLY A 36 -30.00 36.02 -1.77
N GLN A 37 -28.69 36.19 -1.58
CA GLN A 37 -27.71 36.14 -2.66
C GLN A 37 -27.28 34.71 -2.94
N ASP A 38 -27.13 34.38 -4.22
CA ASP A 38 -26.55 33.11 -4.64
C ASP A 38 -25.05 33.06 -4.31
N LEU A 39 -24.61 31.91 -3.78
CA LEU A 39 -23.20 31.64 -3.57
C LEU A 39 -22.56 31.09 -4.85
N ASN A 40 -21.32 31.48 -5.08
CA ASN A 40 -20.50 30.94 -6.15
C ASN A 40 -19.17 30.42 -5.59
N LYS A 41 -18.40 29.73 -6.43
CA LYS A 41 -17.14 29.10 -6.03
C LYS A 41 -16.11 30.11 -5.47
N ALA A 42 -16.10 31.33 -6.00
CA ALA A 42 -15.16 32.38 -5.58
C ALA A 42 -15.42 32.86 -4.15
N ASP A 43 -16.64 32.67 -3.61
CA ASP A 43 -16.97 32.99 -2.23
C ASP A 43 -16.20 32.11 -1.21
N PHE A 44 -15.70 30.96 -1.65
CA PHE A 44 -14.99 29.99 -0.82
C PHE A 44 -13.48 29.94 -1.11
N GLU A 45 -13.07 30.23 -2.35
CA GLU A 45 -11.72 29.97 -2.88
C GLU A 45 -10.59 30.78 -2.22
N SER A 46 -10.88 31.95 -1.67
CA SER A 46 -9.85 32.86 -1.13
C SER A 46 -9.07 32.30 0.08
N TYR A 47 -9.62 31.28 0.75
CA TYR A 47 -9.01 30.70 1.96
C TYR A 47 -8.74 29.20 1.86
N LEU A 48 -9.52 28.45 1.06
CA LEU A 48 -9.26 27.02 0.83
C LEU A 48 -7.88 26.77 0.19
N ASN A 49 -7.34 27.72 -0.57
CA ASN A 49 -6.04 27.57 -1.22
C ASN A 49 -4.84 27.99 -0.36
N MET A 50 -5.02 28.23 0.95
CA MET A 50 -3.90 28.51 1.84
C MET A 50 -2.99 27.27 1.95
N GLU A 51 -1.70 27.49 1.72
CA GLU A 51 -0.67 26.46 1.72
C GLU A 51 -0.66 25.69 3.05
N GLU A 52 -0.95 26.38 4.15
CA GLU A 52 -0.96 25.81 5.49
C GLU A 52 -2.10 24.80 5.70
N ILE A 53 -3.26 25.00 5.07
CA ILE A 53 -4.37 24.03 5.12
C ILE A 53 -3.99 22.79 4.32
N LYS A 54 -3.41 22.99 3.12
CA LYS A 54 -2.94 21.89 2.29
C LYS A 54 -1.86 21.09 3.01
N ASP A 55 -0.90 21.75 3.64
CA ASP A 55 0.17 21.10 4.41
C ASP A 55 -0.36 20.31 5.59
N ALA A 56 -1.30 20.87 6.35
CA ALA A 56 -1.89 20.18 7.49
C ALA A 56 -2.68 18.94 7.05
N LEU A 57 -3.45 19.04 5.97
CA LEU A 57 -4.14 17.88 5.36
C LEU A 57 -3.16 16.86 4.78
N TRP A 58 -2.08 17.31 4.12
CA TRP A 58 -1.06 16.43 3.54
C TRP A 58 -0.38 15.60 4.61
N LYS A 59 0.00 16.22 5.75
CA LYS A 59 0.54 15.54 6.92
C LYS A 59 -0.46 14.55 7.51
N ALA A 60 -1.70 14.98 7.73
CA ALA A 60 -2.75 14.12 8.28
C ALA A 60 -3.05 12.90 7.38
N GLN A 61 -2.88 13.04 6.07
CA GLN A 61 -3.05 11.98 5.08
C GLN A 61 -1.75 11.27 4.70
N CYS A 62 -0.68 11.50 5.45
CA CYS A 62 0.62 10.87 5.28
C CYS A 62 1.21 11.00 3.86
N GLY A 63 1.06 12.18 3.24
CA GLY A 63 1.61 12.49 1.93
C GLY A 63 0.92 11.83 0.75
N LYS A 64 -0.32 11.35 0.94
CA LYS A 64 -1.07 10.60 -0.06
C LYS A 64 -2.39 11.26 -0.42
N CYS A 65 -2.87 10.94 -1.62
CA CYS A 65 -4.27 11.15 -1.96
C CYS A 65 -5.17 10.32 -1.02
N CYS A 66 -6.14 10.96 -0.37
CA CYS A 66 -7.01 10.30 0.60
C CYS A 66 -7.74 9.08 0.02
N TYR A 67 -8.22 9.20 -1.23
CA TYR A 67 -9.05 8.18 -1.84
C TYR A 67 -8.22 7.02 -2.44
N CYS A 68 -7.27 7.31 -3.32
CA CYS A 68 -6.53 6.25 -4.04
C CYS A 68 -5.25 5.79 -3.35
N GLU A 69 -4.84 6.41 -2.23
CA GLU A 69 -3.63 6.07 -1.47
C GLU A 69 -2.31 6.14 -2.26
N ARG A 70 -2.30 6.81 -3.41
CA ARG A 70 -1.06 7.12 -4.11
C ARG A 70 -0.33 8.26 -3.42
N GLU A 71 0.97 8.08 -3.21
CA GLU A 71 1.86 9.15 -2.78
C GLU A 71 1.94 10.20 -3.88
N ARG A 72 1.90 11.47 -3.46
CA ARG A 72 1.85 12.62 -4.35
C ARG A 72 2.49 13.81 -3.66
N ASP A 73 3.17 14.62 -4.47
CA ASP A 73 3.55 15.96 -4.04
C ASP A 73 2.30 16.79 -3.72
N THR A 74 2.43 17.72 -2.78
CA THR A 74 1.35 18.63 -2.39
C THR A 74 0.78 19.42 -3.59
N SER A 75 1.62 19.71 -4.59
CA SER A 75 1.25 20.41 -5.82
C SER A 75 0.34 19.62 -6.76
N GLU A 76 0.36 18.28 -6.68
CA GLU A 76 -0.50 17.39 -7.46
C GLU A 76 -1.86 17.13 -6.80
N LEU A 77 -2.05 17.68 -5.60
CA LEU A 77 -3.23 17.47 -4.81
C LEU A 77 -4.03 18.76 -4.64
N GLU A 78 -5.33 18.58 -4.56
CA GLU A 78 -6.29 19.65 -4.36
C GLU A 78 -7.21 19.32 -3.21
N ILE A 79 -7.67 20.37 -2.52
CA ILE A 79 -8.71 20.23 -1.52
C ILE A 79 -10.02 19.92 -2.23
N ASP A 80 -10.70 18.90 -1.71
CA ASP A 80 -12.04 18.47 -2.06
C ASP A 80 -12.90 18.43 -0.80
N HIS A 81 -14.20 18.58 -1.00
CA HIS A 81 -15.19 18.52 0.07
C HIS A 81 -15.96 17.21 -0.01
N PHE A 82 -16.05 16.45 1.08
CA PHE A 82 -16.86 15.24 1.13
C PHE A 82 -18.32 15.53 0.76
N ARG A 83 -18.91 16.52 1.43
CA ARG A 83 -20.18 17.20 1.12
C ARG A 83 -19.94 18.41 0.19
N PRO A 84 -20.50 18.42 -1.03
CA PRO A 84 -20.32 19.50 -1.99
C PRO A 84 -20.81 20.87 -1.49
N ILE A 85 -19.98 21.91 -1.55
CA ILE A 85 -20.29 23.20 -0.90
C ILE A 85 -21.21 24.14 -1.68
N SER A 86 -21.34 23.96 -3.00
CA SER A 86 -22.04 24.92 -3.87
C SER A 86 -23.23 24.35 -4.64
N SER A 87 -23.30 23.03 -4.79
CA SER A 87 -24.38 22.33 -5.49
C SER A 87 -24.24 20.84 -5.27
N VAL A 88 -25.32 20.08 -5.40
CA VAL A 88 -25.31 18.61 -5.35
C VAL A 88 -25.74 18.07 -6.71
N PHE A 89 -24.97 17.17 -7.29
CA PHE A 89 -25.25 16.64 -8.63
C PHE A 89 -26.62 15.95 -8.73
N GLU A 90 -27.01 15.25 -7.67
CA GLU A 90 -28.27 14.50 -7.61
C GLU A 90 -29.49 15.37 -7.27
N ASP A 91 -29.29 16.64 -6.89
CA ASP A 91 -30.36 17.56 -6.49
C ASP A 91 -30.03 19.01 -6.89
N ASP A 92 -30.54 19.41 -8.06
CA ASP A 92 -30.35 20.75 -8.63
C ASP A 92 -30.92 21.88 -7.77
N LYS A 93 -31.81 21.58 -6.82
CA LYS A 93 -32.39 22.57 -5.91
C LYS A 93 -31.58 22.75 -4.64
N HIS A 94 -30.61 21.87 -4.39
CA HIS A 94 -29.81 21.91 -3.19
C HIS A 94 -28.82 23.09 -3.24
N PRO A 95 -28.77 23.96 -2.22
CA PRO A 95 -27.89 25.14 -2.20
C PRO A 95 -26.40 24.81 -1.96
N GLY A 96 -26.04 23.53 -2.01
CA GLY A 96 -24.78 23.01 -1.46
C GLY A 96 -24.67 23.11 0.07
N TYR A 97 -23.70 22.39 0.63
CA TYR A 97 -23.38 22.38 2.05
C TYR A 97 -22.41 23.52 2.39
N TRP A 98 -22.79 24.76 2.07
CA TRP A 98 -21.94 25.94 2.25
C TRP A 98 -21.49 26.14 3.70
N TRP A 99 -22.31 25.71 4.67
CA TRP A 99 -21.98 25.75 6.10
C TRP A 99 -20.85 24.80 6.49
N MET A 100 -20.58 23.78 5.66
CA MET A 100 -19.50 22.82 5.82
C MET A 100 -18.22 23.21 5.05
N SER A 101 -18.16 24.41 4.47
CA SER A 101 -17.08 24.83 3.57
C SER A 101 -15.68 24.82 4.21
N TYR A 102 -15.60 25.10 5.51
CA TYR A 102 -14.36 25.11 6.29
C TYR A 102 -14.42 24.14 7.47
N ASP A 103 -15.32 23.16 7.40
CA ASP A 103 -15.36 22.09 8.38
C ASP A 103 -14.30 21.05 8.04
N TRP A 104 -13.39 20.77 8.97
CA TRP A 104 -12.30 19.82 8.76
C TRP A 104 -12.78 18.42 8.40
N ASN A 105 -13.86 17.96 9.01
CA ASN A 105 -14.45 16.66 8.69
C ASN A 105 -14.98 16.61 7.26
N ASN A 106 -15.22 17.77 6.65
CA ASN A 106 -15.58 17.90 5.26
C ASN A 106 -14.38 18.05 4.29
N LEU A 107 -13.16 18.36 4.75
CA LEU A 107 -12.00 18.63 3.88
C LEU A 107 -11.10 17.41 3.69
N PHE A 108 -10.71 17.15 2.44
CA PHE A 108 -9.78 16.08 2.07
C PHE A 108 -8.84 16.55 0.95
N LEU A 109 -7.60 16.09 0.99
CA LEU A 109 -6.62 16.36 -0.04
C LEU A 109 -6.58 15.18 -1.04
N ILE A 110 -6.96 15.42 -2.29
CA ILE A 110 -7.12 14.36 -3.29
C ILE A 110 -6.45 14.71 -4.62
N CYS A 111 -6.12 13.69 -5.41
CA CYS A 111 -5.57 13.90 -6.74
C CYS A 111 -6.66 14.33 -7.73
N ARG A 112 -6.24 14.97 -8.83
CA ARG A 112 -7.12 15.43 -9.90
C ARG A 112 -8.06 14.35 -10.44
N SER A 113 -7.56 13.15 -10.70
CA SER A 113 -8.41 12.06 -11.23
C SER A 113 -9.54 11.66 -10.26
N CYS A 114 -9.24 11.64 -8.95
CA CYS A 114 -10.26 11.37 -7.95
C CYS A 114 -11.30 12.50 -7.88
N LYS A 115 -10.84 13.75 -7.97
CA LYS A 115 -11.71 14.93 -7.98
C LYS A 115 -12.62 14.99 -9.21
N GLU A 116 -12.08 14.68 -10.39
CA GLU A 116 -12.85 14.63 -11.65
C GLU A 116 -13.89 13.51 -11.65
N GLN A 117 -13.63 12.40 -10.97
CA GLN A 117 -14.61 11.31 -10.82
C GLN A 117 -15.75 11.71 -9.86
N LYS A 118 -15.38 12.29 -8.70
CA LYS A 118 -16.34 12.68 -7.65
C LYS A 118 -17.19 13.88 -8.03
N LYS A 119 -16.57 14.95 -8.52
CA LYS A 119 -17.21 16.26 -8.75
C LYS A 119 -18.02 16.70 -7.52
N ASN A 120 -19.26 17.13 -7.76
CA ASN A 120 -20.25 17.48 -6.77
C ASN A 120 -21.27 16.35 -6.49
N LYS A 121 -20.92 15.09 -6.78
CA LYS A 121 -21.79 13.94 -6.45
C LYS A 121 -21.78 13.70 -4.95
N PHE A 122 -22.97 13.55 -4.38
CA PHE A 122 -23.18 13.14 -2.99
C PHE A 122 -24.44 12.28 -2.87
N PRO A 123 -24.40 11.06 -3.45
CA PRO A 123 -25.55 10.17 -3.45
C PRO A 123 -25.77 9.61 -2.05
N LEU A 124 -27.05 9.52 -1.65
CA LEU A 124 -27.50 8.97 -0.37
C LEU A 124 -28.12 7.59 -0.57
N LEU A 125 -28.13 6.77 0.48
CA LEU A 125 -28.94 5.56 0.52
C LEU A 125 -30.43 5.90 0.37
N ASN A 126 -31.24 4.92 -0.05
CA ASN A 126 -32.66 5.13 -0.35
C ASN A 126 -33.47 5.63 0.85
N ASP A 127 -33.04 5.32 2.07
CA ASP A 127 -33.63 5.75 3.34
C ASP A 127 -32.86 6.90 4.02
N GLY A 128 -31.91 7.51 3.29
CA GLY A 128 -31.17 8.68 3.72
C GLY A 128 -31.97 9.97 3.54
N ILE A 129 -31.90 10.86 4.52
CA ILE A 129 -32.58 12.15 4.52
C ILE A 129 -31.54 13.25 4.28
N ARG A 130 -31.60 13.90 3.13
CA ARG A 130 -30.67 14.97 2.75
C ARG A 130 -30.84 16.19 3.66
N ALA A 131 -29.74 16.67 4.23
CA ALA A 131 -29.71 17.92 4.99
C ALA A 131 -29.65 19.11 4.04
N ILE A 132 -30.59 20.04 4.13
CA ILE A 132 -30.74 21.21 3.25
C ILE A 132 -30.26 22.48 3.96
N ASN A 133 -30.27 22.50 5.30
CA ASN A 133 -29.90 23.64 6.13
C ASN A 133 -28.86 23.26 7.21
N PRO A 134 -28.18 24.27 7.81
CA PRO A 134 -27.17 24.01 8.84
C PRO A 134 -27.70 23.35 10.12
N ASP A 135 -28.99 23.48 10.41
CA ASP A 135 -29.63 22.94 11.61
C ASP A 135 -30.15 21.50 11.41
N ASP A 136 -30.07 20.97 10.19
CA ASP A 136 -30.50 19.61 9.88
C ASP A 136 -29.49 18.59 10.43
N ASN A 137 -30.01 17.42 10.84
CA ASN A 137 -29.19 16.35 11.39
C ASN A 137 -28.41 15.61 10.29
N LEU A 138 -27.11 15.88 10.19
CA LEU A 138 -26.23 15.24 9.19
C LEU A 138 -26.12 13.71 9.31
N SER A 139 -26.46 13.13 10.47
CA SER A 139 -26.42 11.67 10.65
C SER A 139 -27.56 10.93 9.92
N ASP A 140 -28.63 11.64 9.57
CA ASP A 140 -29.77 11.06 8.84
C ASP A 140 -29.47 10.89 7.33
N GLU A 141 -28.42 11.53 6.80
CA GLU A 141 -28.12 11.54 5.36
C GLU A 141 -27.73 10.17 4.80
N LYS A 142 -27.03 9.33 5.57
CA LYS A 142 -26.58 7.98 5.16
C LYS A 142 -25.94 7.96 3.75
N PRO A 143 -24.78 8.63 3.56
CA PRO A 143 -24.15 8.75 2.24
C PRO A 143 -23.62 7.41 1.70
N PHE A 144 -23.71 7.21 0.39
CA PHE A 144 -23.05 6.09 -0.30
C PHE A 144 -21.52 6.23 -0.28
N MET A 145 -21.00 7.46 -0.31
CA MET A 145 -19.58 7.72 -0.17
C MET A 145 -19.13 7.29 1.22
N ILE A 146 -18.08 6.47 1.29
CA ILE A 146 -17.42 6.19 2.57
C ILE A 146 -16.66 7.45 3.02
N ASN A 147 -16.90 7.89 4.25
CA ASN A 147 -16.14 9.00 4.83
C ASN A 147 -14.89 8.48 5.56
N PRO A 148 -13.67 8.63 5.01
CA PRO A 148 -12.47 8.12 5.66
C PRO A 148 -12.11 8.80 6.99
N ALA A 149 -12.78 9.90 7.35
CA ALA A 149 -12.61 10.57 8.64
C ALA A 149 -13.49 9.98 9.75
N ASP A 150 -14.68 9.47 9.39
CA ASP A 150 -15.68 9.01 10.36
C ASP A 150 -15.83 7.48 10.36
N GLU A 151 -15.41 6.84 9.27
CA GLU A 151 -15.59 5.42 9.01
C GLU A 151 -14.23 4.78 8.66
N ASN A 152 -14.06 3.51 9.03
CA ASN A 152 -12.91 2.73 8.59
C ASN A 152 -13.14 2.21 7.16
N PRO A 153 -12.39 2.68 6.13
CA PRO A 153 -12.61 2.22 4.76
C PRO A 153 -12.35 0.72 4.56
N GLU A 154 -11.55 0.07 5.42
CA GLU A 154 -11.28 -1.38 5.33
C GLU A 154 -12.53 -2.24 5.57
N ASP A 155 -13.58 -1.69 6.19
CA ASP A 155 -14.85 -2.40 6.42
C ASP A 155 -15.72 -2.45 5.15
N TYR A 156 -15.47 -1.55 4.19
CA TYR A 156 -16.28 -1.37 2.98
C TYR A 156 -15.50 -1.66 1.69
N ILE A 157 -14.18 -1.52 1.72
CA ILE A 157 -13.32 -1.60 0.54
C ILE A 157 -12.22 -2.62 0.79
N GLY A 158 -12.20 -3.67 -0.04
CA GLY A 158 -11.15 -4.66 -0.10
C GLY A 158 -10.41 -4.61 -1.42
N PHE A 159 -9.55 -5.59 -1.64
CA PHE A 159 -8.78 -5.72 -2.88
C PHE A 159 -8.88 -7.14 -3.41
N ASP A 160 -9.04 -7.25 -4.72
CA ASP A 160 -9.00 -8.50 -5.45
C ASP A 160 -7.92 -8.44 -6.53
N TRP A 161 -7.27 -9.56 -6.79
CA TRP A 161 -6.20 -9.63 -7.77
C TRP A 161 -6.19 -10.95 -8.52
N ASP A 162 -5.83 -10.85 -9.79
CA ASP A 162 -5.62 -12.00 -10.65
C ASP A 162 -4.13 -12.06 -10.99
N SER A 163 -3.44 -13.06 -10.45
CA SER A 163 -2.01 -13.28 -10.67
C SER A 163 -1.67 -13.54 -12.14
N THR A 164 -2.65 -13.94 -12.96
CA THR A 164 -2.45 -14.18 -14.40
C THR A 164 -2.60 -12.93 -15.26
N LYS A 165 -3.19 -11.85 -14.73
CA LYS A 165 -3.55 -10.64 -15.51
C LYS A 165 -2.85 -9.37 -15.06
N LEU A 166 -1.89 -9.45 -14.13
CA LEU A 166 -1.20 -8.29 -13.55
C LEU A 166 -2.20 -7.18 -13.17
N CYS A 167 -3.23 -7.56 -12.42
CA CYS A 167 -4.35 -6.68 -12.14
C CYS A 167 -4.74 -6.76 -10.66
N VAL A 168 -4.69 -5.61 -9.96
CA VAL A 168 -5.18 -5.47 -8.59
C VAL A 168 -6.28 -4.41 -8.58
N LYS A 169 -7.50 -4.81 -8.25
CA LYS A 169 -8.68 -3.92 -8.18
C LYS A 169 -9.14 -3.77 -6.75
N ALA A 170 -9.58 -2.57 -6.40
CA ALA A 170 -10.40 -2.37 -5.21
C ALA A 170 -11.80 -2.95 -5.48
N VAL A 171 -12.42 -3.55 -4.47
CA VAL A 171 -13.76 -4.15 -4.55
C VAL A 171 -14.59 -3.76 -3.33
N GLY A 172 -15.91 -3.58 -3.50
CA GLY A 172 -16.81 -3.36 -2.38
C GLY A 172 -17.00 -4.63 -1.54
N LEU A 173 -17.06 -4.48 -0.22
CA LEU A 173 -17.23 -5.59 0.74
C LEU A 173 -18.61 -5.60 1.39
N ASP A 174 -19.25 -4.42 1.49
CA ASP A 174 -20.51 -4.26 2.17
C ASP A 174 -21.71 -4.65 1.30
N LYS A 175 -22.78 -5.12 1.96
CA LYS A 175 -24.01 -5.58 1.30
C LYS A 175 -24.83 -4.44 0.70
N ASP A 176 -24.69 -3.23 1.25
CA ASP A 176 -25.43 -2.05 0.83
C ASP A 176 -24.83 -1.39 -0.42
N GLY A 177 -23.68 -1.89 -0.89
CA GLY A 177 -23.02 -1.44 -2.12
C GLY A 177 -22.32 -0.08 -1.99
N ARG A 178 -22.11 0.43 -0.77
CA ARG A 178 -21.43 1.71 -0.50
C ARG A 178 -19.99 1.69 -0.98
N GLY A 179 -19.24 0.64 -0.65
CA GLY A 179 -17.87 0.44 -1.09
C GLY A 179 -17.78 0.38 -2.62
N GLN A 180 -18.68 -0.38 -3.26
CA GLN A 180 -18.73 -0.49 -4.71
C GLN A 180 -18.99 0.88 -5.38
N LYS A 181 -20.00 1.63 -4.91
CA LYS A 181 -20.31 2.95 -5.47
C LYS A 181 -19.19 3.95 -5.22
N THR A 182 -18.57 3.92 -4.05
CA THR A 182 -17.38 4.72 -3.72
C THR A 182 -16.23 4.47 -4.70
N ILE A 183 -15.95 3.19 -5.00
CA ILE A 183 -14.85 2.78 -5.89
C ILE A 183 -15.07 3.23 -7.34
N TYR A 184 -16.27 3.07 -7.87
CA TYR A 184 -16.54 3.23 -9.30
C TYR A 184 -17.11 4.60 -9.68
N GLU A 185 -17.87 5.23 -8.81
CA GLU A 185 -18.59 6.47 -9.15
C GLU A 185 -18.01 7.72 -8.49
N LEU A 186 -17.29 7.57 -7.38
CA LEU A 186 -16.90 8.68 -6.51
C LEU A 186 -15.38 8.78 -6.29
N THR A 187 -14.60 7.81 -6.76
CA THR A 187 -13.13 7.84 -6.66
C THR A 187 -12.49 7.24 -7.90
N ALA A 188 -11.24 7.62 -8.17
CA ALA A 188 -10.44 7.01 -9.24
C ALA A 188 -9.53 5.89 -8.72
N ILE A 189 -9.91 5.22 -7.63
CA ILE A 189 -9.10 4.17 -6.99
C ILE A 189 -8.84 2.98 -7.93
N ASN A 190 -9.76 2.74 -8.88
CA ASN A 190 -9.64 1.72 -9.93
C ASN A 190 -9.34 2.29 -11.32
N ASN A 191 -8.74 3.49 -11.41
CA ASN A 191 -8.17 3.93 -12.67
C ASN A 191 -7.06 2.94 -13.11
N THR A 192 -6.98 2.66 -14.41
CA THR A 192 -6.01 1.74 -15.04
C THR A 192 -4.59 1.88 -14.48
N PHE A 193 -4.06 3.10 -14.38
CA PHE A 193 -2.71 3.32 -13.84
C PHE A 193 -2.57 2.89 -12.38
N VAL A 194 -3.60 3.10 -11.55
CA VAL A 194 -3.61 2.72 -10.13
C VAL A 194 -3.74 1.19 -9.97
N ILE A 195 -4.48 0.54 -10.86
CA ILE A 195 -4.57 -0.93 -10.93
C ILE A 195 -3.21 -1.52 -11.26
N GLU A 196 -2.55 -1.01 -12.29
CA GLU A 196 -1.24 -1.49 -12.74
C GLU A 196 -0.13 -1.22 -11.71
N GLU A 197 -0.10 -0.03 -11.10
CA GLU A 197 0.88 0.30 -10.06
C GLU A 197 0.78 -0.61 -8.83
N ARG A 198 -0.45 -0.97 -8.41
CA ARG A 198 -0.67 -1.97 -7.36
C ARG A 198 -0.22 -3.35 -7.81
N ALA A 199 -0.52 -3.74 -9.05
CA ALA A 199 -0.12 -5.04 -9.58
C ALA A 199 1.38 -5.25 -9.63
N LYS A 200 2.17 -4.19 -9.90
CA LYS A 200 3.64 -4.24 -9.83
C LYS A 200 4.18 -4.62 -8.45
N GLN A 201 3.39 -4.47 -7.39
CA GLN A 201 3.80 -4.81 -6.02
C GLN A 201 3.59 -6.30 -5.69
N LEU A 202 2.85 -7.05 -6.52
CA LEU A 202 2.46 -8.42 -6.21
C LEU A 202 3.65 -9.36 -6.09
N ASP A 203 4.67 -9.22 -6.93
CA ASP A 203 5.84 -10.12 -6.90
C ASP A 203 6.65 -9.96 -5.61
N ASP A 204 6.87 -8.72 -5.18
CA ASP A 204 7.53 -8.41 -3.90
C ASP A 204 6.69 -8.92 -2.72
N LEU A 205 5.37 -8.69 -2.77
CA LEU A 205 4.42 -9.14 -1.76
C LEU A 205 4.37 -10.66 -1.61
N ASN A 206 4.31 -11.39 -2.73
CA ASN A 206 4.36 -12.85 -2.75
C ASN A 206 5.70 -13.35 -2.18
N SER A 207 6.81 -12.73 -2.58
CA SER A 207 8.15 -13.09 -2.08
C SER A 207 8.24 -12.91 -0.55
N ILE A 208 7.72 -11.81 0.00
CA ILE A 208 7.68 -11.57 1.44
C ILE A 208 6.81 -12.61 2.14
N ALA A 209 5.63 -12.92 1.60
CA ALA A 209 4.73 -13.90 2.18
C ALA A 209 5.33 -15.31 2.19
N ASP A 210 6.00 -15.71 1.11
CA ASP A 210 6.68 -17.00 1.02
C ASP A 210 7.85 -17.09 2.00
N LEU A 211 8.65 -16.03 2.13
CA LEU A 211 9.71 -15.96 3.13
C LEU A 211 9.19 -16.09 4.56
N CYS A 212 8.06 -15.44 4.89
CA CYS A 212 7.42 -15.59 6.20
C CYS A 212 7.02 -17.05 6.45
N LYS A 213 6.30 -17.66 5.51
CA LYS A 213 5.81 -19.05 5.63
C LYS A 213 6.97 -20.04 5.75
N ILE A 214 8.05 -19.85 4.98
CA ILE A 214 9.25 -20.68 5.08
C ILE A 214 9.93 -20.52 6.45
N ALA A 215 10.03 -19.28 6.97
CA ALA A 215 10.60 -19.03 8.28
C ALA A 215 9.79 -19.71 9.39
N GLU A 216 8.45 -19.67 9.32
CA GLU A 216 7.57 -20.39 10.22
C GLU A 216 7.78 -21.91 10.15
N LEU A 217 7.78 -22.48 8.93
CA LEU A 217 7.99 -23.93 8.74
C LEU A 217 9.36 -24.41 9.25
N LYS A 218 10.39 -23.57 9.11
CA LYS A 218 11.75 -23.85 9.60
C LYS A 218 11.94 -23.52 11.08
N ASN A 219 10.95 -22.91 11.74
CA ASN A 219 11.08 -22.35 13.09
C ASN A 219 12.27 -21.37 13.22
N SER A 220 12.53 -20.58 12.19
CA SER A 220 13.68 -19.69 12.13
C SER A 220 13.31 -18.28 12.56
N MET A 221 13.53 -17.98 13.84
CA MET A 221 13.16 -16.68 14.44
C MET A 221 13.85 -15.47 13.78
N PRO A 222 15.16 -15.49 13.44
CA PRO A 222 15.80 -14.34 12.82
C PRO A 222 15.17 -13.94 11.47
N GLU A 223 14.85 -14.93 10.64
CA GLU A 223 14.21 -14.76 9.34
C GLU A 223 12.76 -14.30 9.51
N LEU A 224 12.04 -14.87 10.48
CA LEU A 224 10.68 -14.46 10.79
C LEU A 224 10.64 -13.01 11.23
N ILE A 225 11.52 -12.59 12.14
CA ILE A 225 11.66 -11.20 12.60
C ILE A 225 11.92 -10.28 11.41
N ARG A 226 12.84 -10.66 10.50
CA ARG A 226 13.16 -9.87 9.31
C ARG A 226 11.94 -9.67 8.42
N CYS A 227 11.17 -10.72 8.16
CA CYS A 227 10.01 -10.62 7.27
C CYS A 227 8.86 -9.86 7.94
N VAL A 228 8.63 -10.05 9.24
CA VAL A 228 7.63 -9.30 10.01
C VAL A 228 7.94 -7.80 10.01
N LYS A 229 9.21 -7.39 10.16
CA LYS A 229 9.61 -5.99 10.04
C LYS A 229 9.25 -5.38 8.68
N ILE A 230 9.34 -6.16 7.60
CA ILE A 230 8.94 -5.73 6.25
C ILE A 230 7.41 -5.64 6.14
N ILE A 231 6.67 -6.62 6.66
CA ILE A 231 5.20 -6.57 6.68
C ILE A 231 4.74 -5.28 7.39
N ILE A 232 5.24 -5.04 8.60
CA ILE A 232 4.91 -3.87 9.40
C ILE A 232 5.21 -2.59 8.62
N SER A 233 6.37 -2.48 7.96
CA SER A 233 6.72 -1.27 7.19
C SER A 233 5.79 -1.03 6.00
N PHE A 234 5.35 -2.08 5.31
CA PHE A 234 4.45 -2.00 4.15
C PHE A 234 3.00 -1.73 4.55
N THR A 235 2.59 -2.15 5.75
CA THR A 235 1.23 -1.93 6.27
C THR A 235 1.08 -0.65 7.08
N LYS A 236 2.17 0.08 7.34
CA LYS A 236 2.12 1.41 7.98
C LYS A 236 1.28 2.36 7.16
N LYS A 237 0.47 3.19 7.84
CA LYS A 237 -0.39 4.21 7.21
C LYS A 237 0.36 5.19 6.32
N THR A 238 1.67 5.36 6.53
CA THR A 238 2.53 6.22 5.71
C THR A 238 2.92 5.58 4.38
N HIS A 239 2.88 4.26 4.26
CA HIS A 239 3.25 3.57 3.04
C HIS A 239 2.20 3.77 1.95
N GLN A 240 2.63 4.01 0.71
CA GLN A 240 1.74 4.02 -0.45
C GLN A 240 0.95 2.71 -0.51
N PHE A 241 -0.34 2.77 -0.83
CA PHE A 241 -1.24 1.61 -0.89
C PHE A 241 -1.32 0.72 0.37
N SER A 242 -0.97 1.24 1.54
CA SER A 242 -1.00 0.50 2.81
C SER A 242 -2.24 -0.41 3.01
N SER A 243 -3.44 0.03 2.62
CA SER A 243 -4.66 -0.78 2.73
C SER A 243 -4.65 -2.02 1.82
N PHE A 244 -4.05 -1.92 0.63
CA PHE A 244 -3.84 -3.08 -0.25
C PHE A 244 -2.86 -4.07 0.36
N TYR A 245 -1.71 -3.61 0.88
CA TYR A 245 -0.74 -4.47 1.57
C TYR A 245 -1.38 -5.22 2.73
N LYS A 246 -2.17 -4.51 3.56
CA LYS A 246 -2.93 -5.15 4.65
C LYS A 246 -3.89 -6.22 4.13
N SER A 247 -4.69 -5.88 3.10
CA SER A 247 -5.62 -6.84 2.49
C SER A 247 -4.91 -8.06 1.92
N PHE A 248 -3.74 -7.87 1.29
CA PHE A 248 -2.91 -8.92 0.74
C PHE A 248 -2.41 -9.89 1.82
N PHE A 249 -1.80 -9.38 2.89
CA PHE A 249 -1.28 -10.21 3.97
C PHE A 249 -2.39 -10.89 4.75
N LYS A 250 -3.55 -10.24 4.96
CA LYS A 250 -4.75 -10.86 5.55
C LYS A 250 -5.21 -12.07 4.74
N LYS A 251 -5.37 -11.94 3.42
CA LYS A 251 -5.76 -13.05 2.52
C LYS A 251 -4.72 -14.17 2.44
N ASN A 252 -3.48 -13.91 2.84
CA ASN A 252 -2.39 -14.89 2.90
C ASN A 252 -2.20 -15.52 4.31
N ASN A 253 -3.12 -15.30 5.24
CA ASN A 253 -3.05 -15.76 6.64
C ASN A 253 -1.83 -15.22 7.42
N LEU A 254 -1.43 -13.99 7.11
CA LEU A 254 -0.34 -13.26 7.78
C LEU A 254 -0.87 -12.02 8.54
N ASP A 255 -2.17 -12.00 8.84
CA ASP A 255 -2.87 -10.94 9.56
C ASP A 255 -2.29 -10.70 10.96
N LYS A 256 -1.85 -11.76 11.64
CA LYS A 256 -1.19 -11.71 12.95
C LYS A 256 0.08 -10.85 12.99
N TYR A 257 0.68 -10.51 11.84
CA TYR A 257 1.89 -9.69 11.74
C TYR A 257 1.64 -8.23 11.37
N ILE A 258 0.38 -7.83 11.16
CA ILE A 258 0.00 -6.49 10.71
C ILE A 258 -0.22 -5.54 11.91
N ASP A 259 -0.41 -6.08 13.12
CA ASP A 259 -0.78 -5.29 14.31
C ASP A 259 0.41 -4.52 14.91
N SER A 260 0.13 -3.28 15.32
CA SER A 260 1.00 -2.34 16.03
C SER A 260 1.63 -2.90 17.32
N ASN A 261 1.00 -3.88 17.97
CA ASN A 261 1.56 -4.52 19.16
C ASN A 261 2.76 -5.43 18.85
N VAL A 262 2.86 -5.93 17.61
CA VAL A 262 3.98 -6.74 17.11
C VAL A 262 5.24 -5.89 16.95
N GLU A 263 5.10 -4.59 16.68
CA GLU A 263 6.24 -3.68 16.51
C GLU A 263 7.09 -3.59 17.80
N LYS A 264 6.46 -3.62 18.98
CA LYS A 264 7.20 -3.63 20.26
C LYS A 264 7.88 -4.98 20.54
N GLU A 265 7.23 -6.08 20.19
CA GLU A 265 7.77 -7.43 20.42
C GLU A 265 8.92 -7.78 19.45
N PHE A 266 8.93 -7.22 18.24
CA PHE A 266 9.87 -7.57 17.17
C PHE A 266 10.90 -6.48 16.82
N CYS A 267 10.72 -5.22 17.27
CA CYS A 267 11.66 -4.11 16.99
C CYS A 267 12.56 -3.72 18.17
N ASP A 268 12.34 -4.24 19.39
CA ASP A 268 13.26 -4.01 20.51
C ASP A 268 14.49 -4.94 20.42
N GLU A 269 15.64 -4.39 20.02
CA GLU A 269 16.94 -5.07 20.00
C GLU A 269 17.41 -5.54 21.40
N ASN A 270 16.78 -5.06 22.47
CA ASN A 270 17.14 -5.36 23.86
C ASN A 270 16.32 -6.50 24.50
N HIS A 271 15.33 -7.08 23.81
CA HIS A 271 14.49 -8.15 24.35
C HIS A 271 14.73 -9.54 23.74
N THR A 272 15.88 -9.75 23.10
CA THR A 272 16.39 -11.10 22.82
C THR A 272 16.90 -11.75 24.11
N GLN A 273 16.00 -12.25 24.98
CA GLN A 273 16.17 -13.55 25.67
C GLN A 273 15.16 -13.94 26.79
N SER A 274 14.19 -13.16 27.27
CA SER A 274 13.49 -13.60 28.52
C SER A 274 11.98 -13.40 28.69
N SER A 275 11.18 -13.14 27.64
CA SER A 275 9.75 -12.90 27.89
C SER A 275 8.77 -13.27 26.78
N ILE A 276 9.09 -14.25 25.93
CA ILE A 276 8.04 -15.03 25.25
C ILE A 276 7.73 -16.22 26.16
N LYS A 277 6.78 -16.04 27.09
CA LYS A 277 6.25 -17.16 27.87
C LYS A 277 5.62 -18.18 26.92
N ASN A 278 6.15 -19.39 26.99
CA ASN A 278 5.83 -20.61 26.24
C ASN A 278 4.37 -21.11 26.32
N GLU A 279 3.38 -20.28 26.64
CA GLU A 279 2.00 -20.76 26.87
C GLU A 279 1.04 -20.55 25.68
N GLY A 280 1.39 -19.70 24.69
CA GLY A 280 0.51 -19.42 23.54
C GLY A 280 0.85 -20.15 22.23
N VAL A 281 2.12 -20.51 22.01
CA VAL A 281 2.59 -21.04 20.70
C VAL A 281 2.43 -22.56 20.59
N ILE A 282 2.36 -23.28 21.73
CA ILE A 282 2.36 -24.75 21.75
C ILE A 282 1.00 -25.36 21.36
N MET A 283 -0.11 -24.61 21.44
CA MET A 283 -1.46 -25.16 21.22
C MET A 283 -1.92 -25.20 19.74
N ILE A 284 -1.18 -24.59 18.81
CA ILE A 284 -1.55 -24.53 17.39
C ILE A 284 -0.97 -25.73 16.60
N ASN A 285 0.03 -26.43 17.16
CA ASN A 285 0.82 -27.42 16.44
C ASN A 285 0.12 -28.75 16.10
N ASN A 286 -1.05 -29.06 16.65
CA ASN A 286 -1.71 -30.36 16.38
C ASN A 286 -2.94 -30.28 15.46
N SER A 287 -3.53 -29.11 15.21
CA SER A 287 -4.71 -28.99 14.35
C SER A 287 -4.38 -28.68 12.89
N ILE A 288 -3.27 -27.99 12.62
CA ILE A 288 -2.89 -27.58 11.25
C ILE A 288 -2.28 -28.75 10.45
N ILE A 289 -1.60 -29.69 11.13
CA ILE A 289 -0.92 -30.84 10.48
C ILE A 289 -1.92 -31.81 9.81
N GLN A 290 -3.20 -31.82 10.19
CA GLN A 290 -4.18 -32.73 9.60
C GLN A 290 -4.86 -32.22 8.32
N ASN A 291 -4.80 -30.93 8.00
CA ASN A 291 -5.62 -30.34 6.92
C ASN A 291 -4.85 -29.83 5.69
N SER A 292 -3.52 -29.98 5.63
CA SER A 292 -2.72 -29.57 4.45
C SER A 292 -2.16 -30.78 3.67
N LYS A 293 -3.04 -31.60 3.09
CA LYS A 293 -2.67 -32.42 1.92
C LYS A 293 -3.04 -31.63 0.67
N ILE A 294 -2.12 -30.80 0.20
CA ILE A 294 -2.19 -30.24 -1.16
C ILE A 294 -1.60 -31.30 -2.09
N ALA A 295 -2.40 -31.73 -3.07
CA ALA A 295 -2.05 -32.76 -4.03
C ALA A 295 -0.96 -32.24 -4.99
N TYR A 296 0.22 -32.87 -4.98
CA TYR A 296 1.21 -32.71 -6.05
C TYR A 296 0.89 -33.72 -7.15
N GLY A 297 0.83 -33.22 -8.40
CA GLY A 297 0.65 -34.06 -9.58
C GLY A 297 1.79 -35.08 -9.72
N GLU A 298 1.41 -36.32 -10.06
CA GLU A 298 2.31 -37.46 -10.18
C GLU A 298 3.23 -37.36 -11.42
N ASN A 299 4.45 -37.87 -11.26
CA ASN A 299 5.52 -38.12 -12.25
C ASN A 299 6.32 -36.91 -12.77
N ILE A 300 7.22 -36.40 -11.93
CA ILE A 300 8.44 -35.72 -12.39
C ILE A 300 9.58 -36.74 -12.31
N ASP A 301 10.30 -36.95 -13.42
CA ASP A 301 11.46 -37.84 -13.47
C ASP A 301 12.64 -37.21 -12.71
N GLN A 302 12.79 -37.63 -11.45
CA GLN A 302 13.78 -37.10 -10.49
C GLN A 302 15.21 -37.13 -11.06
N SER A 303 15.53 -38.11 -11.92
CA SER A 303 16.87 -38.26 -12.49
C SER A 303 17.26 -37.12 -13.45
N ASN A 304 16.29 -36.57 -14.19
CA ASN A 304 16.51 -35.42 -15.07
C ASN A 304 16.63 -34.11 -14.30
N LEU A 305 15.95 -34.02 -13.15
CA LEU A 305 16.03 -32.86 -12.26
C LEU A 305 17.42 -32.77 -11.62
N ASP A 306 17.93 -33.88 -11.10
CA ASP A 306 19.25 -33.95 -10.46
C ASP A 306 20.37 -33.59 -11.47
N TYR A 307 20.27 -34.09 -12.71
CA TYR A 307 21.22 -33.75 -13.78
C TYR A 307 21.20 -32.25 -14.14
N ALA A 308 20.01 -31.64 -14.24
CA ALA A 308 19.87 -30.21 -14.50
C ALA A 308 20.40 -29.36 -13.33
N ASN A 309 20.18 -29.83 -12.09
CA ASN A 309 20.66 -29.19 -10.87
C ASN A 309 22.19 -29.17 -10.79
N ASP A 310 22.83 -30.31 -11.07
CA ASP A 310 24.28 -30.44 -11.13
C ASP A 310 24.90 -29.59 -12.25
N GLY A 311 24.21 -29.50 -13.40
CA GLY A 311 24.57 -28.62 -14.50
C GLY A 311 24.59 -27.13 -14.10
N LEU A 312 23.54 -26.68 -13.41
CA LEU A 312 23.45 -25.29 -12.92
C LEU A 312 24.51 -24.98 -11.86
N ILE A 313 24.75 -25.89 -10.91
CA ILE A 313 25.81 -25.73 -9.90
C ILE A 313 27.18 -25.65 -10.56
N THR A 314 27.41 -26.42 -11.63
CA THR A 314 28.65 -26.38 -12.40
C THR A 314 28.87 -25.01 -13.05
N GLU A 315 27.86 -24.44 -13.71
CA GLU A 315 27.97 -23.10 -14.30
C GLU A 315 28.09 -21.99 -13.24
N LEU A 316 27.43 -22.12 -12.09
CA LEU A 316 27.60 -21.20 -10.96
C LEU A 316 29.04 -21.20 -10.41
N ASN A 317 29.68 -22.36 -10.35
CA ASN A 317 31.08 -22.44 -9.94
C ASN A 317 32.03 -21.80 -10.96
N LYS A 318 31.74 -21.91 -12.27
CA LYS A 318 32.48 -21.21 -13.32
C LYS A 318 32.30 -19.69 -13.23
N LEU A 319 31.06 -19.22 -13.02
CA LEU A 319 30.78 -17.80 -12.81
C LEU A 319 31.54 -17.27 -11.58
N ASN A 320 31.51 -18.00 -10.47
CA ASN A 320 32.26 -17.64 -9.26
C ASN A 320 33.78 -17.57 -9.52
N TYR A 321 34.31 -18.48 -10.32
CA TYR A 321 35.73 -18.48 -10.71
C TYR A 321 36.10 -17.26 -11.56
N GLU A 322 35.26 -16.85 -12.51
CA GLU A 322 35.50 -15.64 -13.31
C GLU A 322 35.36 -14.36 -12.48
N LEU A 323 34.35 -14.28 -11.61
CA LEU A 323 34.20 -13.17 -10.65
C LEU A 323 35.42 -13.08 -9.73
N ALA A 324 36.04 -14.21 -9.41
CA ALA A 324 37.18 -14.24 -8.50
C ALA A 324 38.48 -13.66 -9.07
N LYS A 325 38.58 -13.50 -10.39
CA LYS A 325 39.74 -12.89 -11.07
C LYS A 325 39.67 -11.36 -11.10
N LEU A 326 38.55 -10.78 -10.69
CA LEU A 326 38.35 -9.34 -10.75
C LEU A 326 39.13 -8.64 -9.63
N ASP A 327 39.83 -7.58 -9.98
CA ASP A 327 40.46 -6.67 -9.03
C ASP A 327 39.45 -5.59 -8.63
N ILE A 328 38.72 -5.83 -7.54
CA ILE A 328 37.62 -4.97 -7.06
C ILE A 328 37.76 -4.71 -5.56
N GLU A 329 37.16 -3.62 -5.08
CA GLU A 329 37.15 -3.29 -3.66
C GLU A 329 36.56 -4.42 -2.81
N LYS A 330 37.14 -4.62 -1.61
CA LYS A 330 36.74 -5.68 -0.68
C LYS A 330 35.24 -5.70 -0.36
N ASN A 331 34.62 -4.53 -0.21
CA ASN A 331 33.17 -4.43 0.07
C ASN A 331 32.32 -5.00 -1.07
N ASN A 332 32.70 -4.72 -2.32
CA ASN A 332 32.01 -5.27 -3.50
C ASN A 332 32.27 -6.78 -3.63
N ARG A 333 33.48 -7.23 -3.27
CA ARG A 333 33.83 -8.65 -3.24
C ARG A 333 32.98 -9.44 -2.24
N ASP A 334 32.89 -8.95 -1.00
CA ASP A 334 32.11 -9.59 0.06
C ASP A 334 30.62 -9.63 -0.32
N ALA A 335 30.09 -8.57 -0.93
CA ALA A 335 28.71 -8.53 -1.43
C ALA A 335 28.46 -9.54 -2.56
N ILE A 336 29.38 -9.67 -3.51
CA ILE A 336 29.29 -10.65 -4.60
C ILE A 336 29.32 -12.07 -4.04
N ASP A 337 30.27 -12.38 -3.14
CA ASP A 337 30.46 -13.73 -2.60
C ASP A 337 29.22 -14.19 -1.82
N VAL A 338 28.58 -13.30 -1.05
CA VAL A 338 27.31 -13.58 -0.36
C VAL A 338 26.19 -13.93 -1.36
N GLN A 339 26.07 -13.16 -2.44
CA GLN A 339 25.01 -13.39 -3.42
C GLN A 339 25.25 -14.65 -4.26
N VAL A 340 26.51 -14.97 -4.57
CA VAL A 340 26.88 -16.22 -5.24
C VAL A 340 26.55 -17.42 -4.36
N GLU A 341 26.82 -17.36 -3.05
CA GLU A 341 26.48 -18.44 -2.13
C GLU A 341 24.97 -18.61 -1.98
N ASN A 342 24.21 -17.52 -1.93
CA ASN A 342 22.75 -17.55 -1.97
C ASN A 342 22.25 -18.27 -3.25
N LEU A 343 22.82 -17.93 -4.40
CA LEU A 343 22.42 -18.53 -5.68
C LEU A 343 22.72 -20.03 -5.74
N LYS A 344 23.85 -20.49 -5.18
CA LYS A 344 24.16 -21.92 -5.02
C LYS A 344 23.19 -22.62 -4.08
N ASN A 345 22.81 -21.96 -2.98
CA ASN A 345 21.85 -22.51 -2.04
C ASN A 345 20.47 -22.67 -2.68
N TYR A 346 20.00 -21.68 -3.45
CA TYR A 346 18.77 -21.80 -4.23
C TYR A 346 18.83 -22.93 -5.26
N ALA A 347 19.97 -23.11 -5.93
CA ALA A 347 20.18 -24.17 -6.90
C ALA A 347 20.23 -25.59 -6.28
N LYS A 348 20.27 -25.75 -4.95
CA LYS A 348 20.21 -27.05 -4.26
C LYS A 348 18.82 -27.38 -3.69
N LEU A 349 17.86 -26.46 -3.77
CA LEU A 349 16.51 -26.69 -3.26
C LEU A 349 15.69 -27.50 -4.27
N ASP A 350 14.82 -28.39 -3.78
CA ASP A 350 13.88 -29.14 -4.63
C ASP A 350 12.78 -28.23 -5.22
N ASN A 351 12.43 -27.13 -4.52
CA ASN A 351 11.45 -26.13 -4.93
C ASN A 351 12.11 -24.81 -5.34
N LYS A 352 12.90 -24.83 -6.42
CA LYS A 352 13.65 -23.66 -6.89
C LYS A 352 12.72 -22.55 -7.37
N ASN A 353 13.00 -21.32 -6.93
CA ASN A 353 12.30 -20.13 -7.43
C ASN A 353 13.15 -19.45 -8.51
N SER A 354 12.80 -19.67 -9.78
CA SER A 354 13.54 -19.12 -10.92
C SER A 354 13.56 -17.59 -10.97
N VAL A 355 12.55 -16.93 -10.39
CA VAL A 355 12.49 -15.46 -10.29
C VAL A 355 13.49 -14.94 -9.25
N LEU A 356 13.55 -15.56 -8.07
CA LEU A 356 14.51 -15.22 -7.02
C LEU A 356 15.96 -15.45 -7.49
N MET A 357 16.18 -16.55 -8.20
CA MET A 357 17.49 -16.88 -8.78
C MET A 357 17.90 -15.87 -9.86
N LYS A 358 16.97 -15.43 -10.73
CA LYS A 358 17.22 -14.36 -11.71
C LYS A 358 17.52 -13.02 -11.05
N SER A 359 16.74 -12.64 -10.04
CA SER A 359 16.95 -11.39 -9.28
C SER A 359 18.32 -11.38 -8.59
N THR A 360 18.69 -12.49 -7.96
CA THR A 360 20.01 -12.66 -7.33
C THR A 360 21.13 -12.60 -8.37
N LEU A 361 20.96 -13.23 -9.53
CA LEU A 361 21.92 -13.17 -10.63
C LEU A 361 22.10 -11.73 -11.17
N GLU A 362 21.00 -10.98 -11.30
CA GLU A 362 21.05 -9.58 -11.76
C GLU A 362 21.68 -8.66 -10.70
N ALA A 363 21.48 -8.92 -9.41
CA ALA A 363 22.15 -8.20 -8.34
C ALA A 363 23.68 -8.38 -8.40
N ILE A 364 24.15 -9.62 -8.59
CA ILE A 364 25.59 -9.91 -8.79
C ILE A 364 26.12 -9.13 -9.99
N LYS A 365 25.37 -9.14 -11.11
CA LYS A 365 25.74 -8.43 -12.34
C LYS A 365 25.81 -6.92 -12.15
N ASN A 366 24.86 -6.32 -11.43
CA ASN A 366 24.84 -4.88 -11.16
C ASN A 366 26.02 -4.44 -10.28
N ILE A 367 26.33 -5.20 -9.22
CA ILE A 367 27.51 -4.92 -8.37
C ILE A 367 28.79 -5.03 -9.20
N THR A 368 28.88 -6.05 -10.04
CA THR A 368 30.03 -6.28 -10.94
C THR A 368 30.18 -5.15 -11.96
N GLN A 369 29.09 -4.70 -12.58
CA GLN A 369 29.08 -3.56 -13.52
C GLN A 369 29.46 -2.25 -12.82
N GLY A 370 28.95 -2.01 -11.62
CA GLY A 370 29.29 -0.84 -10.82
C GLY A 370 30.78 -0.80 -10.45
N ALA A 371 31.39 -1.96 -10.19
CA ALA A 371 32.80 -2.06 -9.81
C ALA A 371 33.78 -1.95 -10.99
N LEU A 372 33.39 -2.40 -12.20
CA LEU A 372 34.27 -2.45 -13.39
C LEU A 372 33.99 -1.35 -14.43
N GLY A 373 32.88 -0.62 -14.32
CA GLY A 373 32.42 0.29 -15.37
C GLY A 373 32.06 -0.43 -16.67
N SER A 374 32.39 0.16 -17.82
CA SER A 374 32.10 -0.40 -19.16
C SER A 374 33.00 -1.59 -19.57
N ALA A 375 33.93 -2.00 -18.69
CA ALA A 375 34.96 -2.99 -18.98
C ALA A 375 34.59 -4.44 -18.57
N MET A 376 33.31 -4.81 -18.56
CA MET A 376 32.93 -6.21 -18.38
C MET A 376 33.45 -7.05 -19.56
N GLY A 377 34.44 -7.91 -19.30
CA GLY A 377 35.01 -8.78 -20.31
C GLY A 377 33.98 -9.74 -20.92
N ALA A 378 34.12 -10.05 -22.21
CA ALA A 378 33.19 -10.90 -22.95
C ALA A 378 32.95 -12.28 -22.31
N GLY A 379 33.98 -12.86 -21.67
CA GLY A 379 33.87 -14.13 -20.95
C GLY A 379 32.92 -14.07 -19.75
N LEU A 380 32.90 -12.95 -19.01
CA LEU A 380 32.05 -12.78 -17.85
C LEU A 380 30.59 -12.54 -18.26
N ILE A 381 30.38 -11.75 -19.33
CA ILE A 381 29.05 -11.55 -19.94
C ILE A 381 28.46 -12.89 -20.37
N GLU A 382 29.28 -13.74 -21.01
CA GLU A 382 28.85 -15.05 -21.47
C GLU A 382 28.53 -15.99 -20.30
N ALA A 383 29.29 -15.93 -19.21
CA ALA A 383 29.00 -16.70 -17.99
C ALA A 383 27.65 -16.30 -17.36
N PHE A 384 27.36 -15.00 -17.25
CA PHE A 384 26.04 -14.53 -16.77
C PHE A 384 24.88 -15.02 -17.65
N LYS A 385 25.05 -14.98 -18.98
CA LYS A 385 24.04 -15.48 -19.93
C LYS A 385 23.76 -16.97 -19.74
N ARG A 386 24.81 -17.79 -19.62
CA ARG A 386 24.67 -19.25 -19.44
C ARG A 386 23.92 -19.60 -18.16
N VAL A 387 24.30 -18.98 -17.04
CA VAL A 387 23.59 -19.17 -15.76
C VAL A 387 22.14 -18.70 -15.87
N GLY A 388 21.90 -17.55 -16.48
CA GLY A 388 20.54 -17.03 -16.70
C GLY A 388 19.66 -17.96 -17.53
N MET A 389 20.22 -18.61 -18.57
CA MET A 389 19.50 -19.59 -19.39
C MET A 389 19.16 -20.87 -18.63
N MET A 390 20.05 -21.35 -17.74
CA MET A 390 19.82 -22.55 -16.94
C MET A 390 18.85 -22.36 -15.77
N ILE A 391 18.54 -21.10 -15.41
CA ILE A 391 17.52 -20.77 -14.40
C ILE A 391 16.10 -20.82 -14.98
N VAL A 392 15.94 -20.67 -16.31
CA VAL A 392 14.65 -20.80 -17.03
C VAL A 392 14.30 -22.28 -17.17
#